data_AF-G2Q3X7-F1
#
_entry.id   AF-G2Q3X7-F1
#
_cell.length_a   1.000
_cell.length_b   1.000
_cell.length_c   1.000
_cell.angle_alpha   90.00
_cell.angle_beta   90.00
_cell.angle_gamma   90.00
#
_symmetry.space_group_name_H-M   'P 1'
#
loop_
_entity.id
_entity.type
_entity.pdbx_description
1 polymer ?
#
loop_
_entity_poly.entity_id
_entity_poly.type
_entity_poly.pdbx_seq_one_letter_code
_entity_poly.pdbx_strand_id
1 'polypeptide(L)'
;MGKKGGAEVNSKKAAGQARKAAAAAAKEEAARAKQEALEAAEWEKGAKKNDKKAAEAAKKAEQARKKAERDALLAEEERNTPGRSGPKNAKTAVKKSKGLDLSQLDDDGGKSLPALNASGIDNALDALSLTSRADTKIDRHPERRYKAAYAAFEERRLAEMEADGSGAGLRLNQKKERIKKEFERSEENPFNKPSVRYDASKEELAQRQEEERKKIEARLASP
;
A
#
# COMPACT_ATOMS: atom_id res chain seq x y z
N MET A 1 11.67 -24.74 -60.86
CA MET A 1 12.21 -24.39 -59.52
C MET A 1 11.81 -25.46 -58.52
N GLY A 2 12.77 -25.92 -57.71
CA GLY A 2 12.76 -27.23 -57.05
C GLY A 2 11.77 -27.41 -55.91
N LYS A 3 11.08 -28.56 -55.92
CA LYS A 3 10.43 -29.15 -54.75
C LYS A 3 11.51 -29.77 -53.86
N LYS A 4 12.21 -28.93 -53.09
CA LYS A 4 13.07 -29.38 -51.99
C LYS A 4 12.19 -29.88 -50.84
N GLY A 5 12.42 -31.11 -50.40
CA GLY A 5 12.16 -31.56 -49.02
C GLY A 5 10.77 -32.15 -48.72
N GLY A 6 10.56 -33.42 -49.09
CA GLY A 6 9.40 -34.20 -48.62
C GLY A 6 9.33 -34.39 -47.10
N ALA A 7 10.45 -34.20 -46.38
CA ALA A 7 10.49 -34.28 -44.91
C ALA A 7 10.06 -32.98 -44.21
N GLU A 8 10.45 -31.81 -44.73
CA GLU A 8 10.20 -30.52 -44.08
C GLU A 8 8.75 -30.04 -44.24
N VAL A 9 8.14 -30.30 -45.41
CA VAL A 9 6.72 -30.00 -45.67
C VAL A 9 5.80 -30.93 -44.86
N ASN A 10 6.20 -32.19 -44.66
CA ASN A 10 5.48 -33.13 -43.81
C ASN A 10 5.58 -32.74 -42.32
N SER A 11 6.76 -32.31 -41.87
CA SER A 11 6.98 -31.79 -40.51
C SER A 11 6.13 -30.56 -40.19
N LYS A 12 6.02 -29.58 -41.12
CA LYS A 12 5.16 -28.41 -40.94
C LYS A 12 3.67 -28.77 -40.87
N LYS A 13 3.23 -29.77 -41.65
CA LYS A 13 1.85 -30.30 -41.58
C LYS A 13 1.58 -31.02 -40.26
N ALA A 14 2.53 -31.83 -39.78
CA ALA A 14 2.45 -32.50 -38.49
C ALA A 14 2.39 -31.48 -37.32
N ALA A 15 3.20 -30.43 -37.37
CA ALA A 15 3.16 -29.34 -36.38
C ALA A 15 1.81 -28.59 -36.39
N GLY A 16 1.22 -28.36 -37.56
CA GLY A 16 -0.11 -27.76 -37.68
C GLY A 16 -1.23 -28.63 -37.07
N GLN A 17 -1.19 -29.94 -37.31
CA GLN A 17 -2.14 -30.87 -36.70
C GLN A 17 -1.94 -31.00 -35.19
N ALA A 18 -0.69 -31.00 -34.72
CA ALA A 18 -0.37 -31.00 -33.30
C ALA A 18 -0.91 -29.75 -32.59
N ARG A 19 -0.80 -28.56 -33.21
CA ARG A 19 -1.38 -27.32 -32.67
C ARG A 19 -2.91 -27.36 -32.62
N LYS A 20 -3.56 -27.95 -33.64
CA LYS A 20 -5.01 -28.13 -33.63
C LYS A 20 -5.47 -29.13 -32.56
N ALA A 21 -4.74 -30.23 -32.37
CA ALA A 21 -5.00 -31.20 -31.32
C ALA A 21 -4.79 -30.58 -29.93
N ALA A 22 -3.73 -29.80 -29.72
CA ALA A 22 -3.48 -29.09 -28.46
C ALA A 22 -4.57 -28.05 -28.16
N ALA A 23 -5.06 -27.32 -29.18
CA ALA A 23 -6.16 -26.38 -29.01
C ALA A 23 -7.50 -27.07 -28.72
N ALA A 24 -7.73 -28.28 -29.26
CA ALA A 24 -8.90 -29.09 -28.94
C ALA A 24 -8.82 -29.62 -27.50
N ALA A 25 -7.68 -30.19 -27.10
CA ALA A 25 -7.44 -30.66 -25.74
C ALA A 25 -7.59 -29.55 -24.70
N ALA A 26 -7.07 -28.35 -24.96
CA ALA A 26 -7.23 -27.20 -24.07
C ALA A 26 -8.70 -26.75 -23.91
N LYS A 27 -9.52 -26.89 -24.97
CA LYS A 27 -10.96 -26.60 -24.90
C LYS A 27 -11.71 -27.67 -24.11
N GLU A 28 -11.34 -28.93 -24.28
CA GLU A 28 -11.91 -30.05 -23.52
C GLU A 28 -11.53 -29.97 -22.04
N GLU A 29 -10.28 -29.62 -21.72
CA GLU A 29 -9.83 -29.38 -20.35
C GLU A 29 -10.58 -28.19 -19.71
N ALA A 30 -10.76 -27.09 -20.44
CA ALA A 30 -11.54 -25.96 -19.96
C ALA A 30 -13.04 -26.32 -19.76
N ALA A 31 -13.61 -27.17 -20.60
CA ALA A 31 -14.98 -27.66 -20.45
C ALA A 31 -15.10 -28.60 -19.24
N ARG A 32 -14.14 -29.51 -19.06
CA ARG A 32 -14.07 -30.42 -17.92
C ARG A 32 -13.87 -29.67 -16.60
N ALA A 33 -12.98 -28.68 -16.56
CA ALA A 33 -12.77 -27.83 -15.39
C ALA A 33 -14.04 -27.06 -15.01
N LYS A 34 -14.83 -26.62 -15.99
CA LYS A 34 -16.14 -26.00 -15.73
C LYS A 34 -17.15 -26.99 -15.17
N GLN A 35 -17.22 -28.21 -15.71
CA GLN A 35 -18.11 -29.24 -15.20
C GLN A 35 -17.72 -29.65 -13.77
N GLU A 36 -16.43 -29.85 -13.51
CA GLU A 36 -15.91 -30.16 -12.17
C GLU A 36 -16.20 -29.04 -11.17
N ALA A 37 -16.09 -27.77 -11.57
CA ALA A 37 -16.45 -26.64 -10.72
C ALA A 37 -17.96 -26.58 -10.40
N LEU A 38 -18.82 -26.90 -11.38
CA LEU A 38 -20.27 -26.96 -11.18
C LEU A 38 -20.65 -28.13 -10.28
N GLU A 39 -20.08 -29.32 -10.51
CA GLU A 39 -20.27 -30.51 -9.67
C GLU A 39 -19.77 -30.24 -8.25
N ALA A 40 -18.61 -29.63 -8.07
CA ALA A 40 -18.10 -29.24 -6.75
C ALA A 40 -19.05 -28.28 -6.02
N ALA A 41 -19.60 -27.29 -6.72
CA ALA A 41 -20.59 -26.37 -6.16
C ALA A 41 -21.92 -27.07 -5.80
N GLU A 42 -22.32 -28.10 -6.55
CA GLU A 42 -23.48 -28.93 -6.21
C GLU A 42 -23.23 -29.82 -5.00
N TRP A 43 -22.05 -30.44 -4.92
CA TRP A 43 -21.62 -31.22 -3.76
C TRP A 43 -21.48 -30.37 -2.50
N GLU A 44 -21.06 -29.11 -2.63
CA GLU A 44 -20.95 -28.16 -1.51
C GLU A 44 -22.32 -27.78 -0.91
N LYS A 45 -23.40 -27.74 -1.72
CA LYS A 45 -24.76 -27.47 -1.21
C LYS A 45 -25.25 -28.52 -0.21
N GLY A 46 -24.79 -29.77 -0.36
CA GLY A 46 -25.13 -30.89 0.53
C GLY A 46 -24.22 -30.98 1.77
N ALA A 47 -23.09 -30.26 1.78
CA ALA A 47 -22.16 -30.28 2.89
C ALA A 47 -22.70 -29.48 4.08
N LYS A 48 -22.57 -30.05 5.28
CA LYS A 48 -22.88 -29.33 6.53
C LYS A 48 -21.96 -28.11 6.64
N LYS A 49 -22.53 -26.91 6.63
CA LYS A 49 -21.80 -25.65 6.82
C LYS A 49 -21.11 -25.66 8.19
N ASN A 50 -19.80 -25.86 8.18
CA ASN A 50 -18.95 -25.82 9.37
C ASN A 50 -18.13 -24.52 9.44
N ASP A 51 -18.60 -23.49 8.72
CA ASP A 51 -17.92 -22.22 8.48
C ASP A 51 -17.49 -21.54 9.77
N LYS A 52 -18.27 -21.67 10.84
CA LYS A 52 -17.92 -21.15 12.17
C LYS A 52 -16.70 -21.86 12.78
N LYS A 53 -16.63 -23.19 12.69
CA LYS A 53 -15.49 -23.98 13.20
C LYS A 53 -14.26 -23.83 12.33
N ALA A 54 -14.44 -23.69 11.01
CA ALA A 54 -13.35 -23.43 10.06
C ALA A 54 -12.76 -22.02 10.27
N ALA A 55 -13.58 -21.00 10.48
CA ALA A 55 -13.15 -19.64 10.79
C ALA A 55 -12.39 -19.56 12.13
N GLU A 56 -12.87 -20.25 13.17
CA GLU A 56 -12.16 -20.31 14.45
C GLU A 56 -10.83 -21.07 14.36
N ALA A 57 -10.79 -22.18 13.61
CA ALA A 57 -9.55 -22.91 13.36
C ALA A 57 -8.53 -22.09 12.55
N ALA A 58 -8.98 -21.35 11.53
CA ALA A 58 -8.15 -20.45 10.74
C ALA A 58 -7.59 -19.29 11.60
N LYS A 59 -8.42 -18.66 12.43
CA LYS A 59 -7.99 -17.60 13.35
C LYS A 59 -6.98 -18.11 14.37
N LYS A 60 -7.17 -19.32 14.90
CA LYS A 60 -6.22 -19.94 15.84
C LYS A 60 -4.89 -20.30 15.16
N ALA A 61 -4.93 -20.79 13.92
CA ALA A 61 -3.73 -21.09 13.14
C ALA A 61 -2.94 -19.81 12.79
N GLU A 62 -3.63 -18.73 12.41
CA GLU A 62 -2.99 -17.45 12.12
C GLU A 62 -2.36 -16.83 13.38
N GLN A 63 -3.06 -16.88 14.52
CA GLN A 63 -2.50 -16.44 15.81
C GLN A 63 -1.29 -17.27 16.23
N ALA A 64 -1.32 -18.59 16.03
CA ALA A 64 -0.18 -19.45 16.31
C ALA A 64 1.02 -19.12 15.41
N ARG A 65 0.79 -18.85 14.11
CA ARG A 65 1.85 -18.43 13.18
C ARG A 65 2.43 -17.07 13.55
N LYS A 66 1.60 -16.06 13.84
CA LYS A 66 2.05 -14.74 14.29
C LYS A 66 2.83 -14.82 15.60
N LYS A 67 2.40 -15.70 16.51
CA LYS A 67 3.11 -15.94 17.77
C LYS A 67 4.48 -16.59 17.51
N ALA A 68 4.54 -17.61 16.66
CA ALA A 68 5.80 -18.27 16.31
C ALA A 68 6.79 -17.32 15.62
N GLU A 69 6.30 -16.46 14.72
CA GLU A 69 7.12 -15.44 14.05
C GLU A 69 7.66 -14.38 15.03
N ARG A 70 6.81 -13.89 15.94
CA ARG A 70 7.22 -12.96 17.00
C ARG A 70 8.22 -13.60 17.96
N ASP A 71 8.00 -14.85 18.35
CA ASP A 71 8.90 -15.58 19.26
C ASP A 71 10.25 -15.88 18.57
N ALA A 72 10.26 -16.13 17.26
CA ALA A 72 11.47 -16.28 16.46
C ALA A 72 12.26 -14.97 16.34
N LEU A 73 11.58 -13.85 16.06
CA LEU A 73 12.20 -12.52 16.02
C LEU A 73 12.78 -12.14 17.38
N LEU A 74 12.06 -12.40 18.48
CA LEU A 74 12.56 -12.14 19.83
C LEU A 74 13.79 -12.99 20.16
N ALA A 75 13.82 -14.26 19.73
CA ALA A 75 14.98 -15.11 19.90
C ALA A 75 16.19 -14.66 19.05
N GLU A 76 15.96 -14.10 17.85
CA GLU A 76 17.00 -13.50 17.03
C GLU A 76 17.53 -12.19 17.64
N GLU A 77 16.65 -11.36 18.22
CA GLU A 77 17.04 -10.17 18.98
C GLU A 77 17.83 -10.53 20.25
N GLU A 78 17.44 -11.56 21.00
CA GLU A 78 18.18 -12.06 22.17
C GLU A 78 19.55 -12.64 21.80
N ARG A 79 19.68 -13.25 20.62
CA ARG A 79 20.98 -13.74 20.11
C ARG A 79 21.89 -12.61 19.64
N ASN A 80 21.32 -11.55 19.06
CA ASN A 80 22.08 -10.40 18.56
C ASN A 80 22.35 -9.32 19.62
N THR A 81 21.79 -9.44 20.82
CA THR A 81 22.08 -8.55 21.96
C THR A 81 22.74 -9.30 23.13
N PRO A 82 24.05 -9.66 23.01
CA PRO A 82 24.79 -10.26 24.12
C PRO A 82 25.03 -9.21 25.22
N GLY A 83 24.09 -9.09 26.16
CA GLY A 83 24.19 -8.16 27.29
C GLY A 83 22.98 -8.08 28.23
N ARG A 84 21.81 -8.63 27.85
CA ARG A 84 20.60 -8.60 28.69
C ARG A 84 20.23 -9.94 29.33
N SER A 85 20.95 -11.03 29.04
CA SER A 85 20.69 -12.39 29.58
C SER A 85 21.50 -12.71 30.85
N GLY A 86 21.55 -11.79 31.81
CA GLY A 86 22.05 -12.06 33.15
C GLY A 86 20.94 -12.53 34.09
N PRO A 87 21.11 -13.62 34.87
CA PRO A 87 20.10 -14.10 35.81
C PRO A 87 19.82 -13.07 36.91
N LYS A 88 18.54 -12.91 37.25
CA LYS A 88 18.08 -12.11 38.40
C LYS A 88 18.64 -12.70 39.70
N ASN A 89 19.74 -12.16 40.18
CA ASN A 89 20.22 -12.38 41.54
C ASN A 89 20.20 -11.05 42.32
N ALA A 90 19.59 -11.13 43.49
CA ALA A 90 19.47 -10.05 44.45
C ALA A 90 20.82 -9.43 44.82
N LYS A 91 20.86 -8.10 44.99
CA LYS A 91 21.06 -7.41 46.28
C LYS A 91 21.36 -5.91 46.07
N THR A 92 20.84 -5.12 47.00
CA THR A 92 21.09 -3.69 47.29
C THR A 92 20.49 -2.65 46.34
N ALA A 93 19.31 -2.16 46.73
CA ALA A 93 18.82 -0.84 46.35
C ALA A 93 19.70 0.23 47.03
N VAL A 94 20.72 0.73 46.33
CA VAL A 94 21.39 1.97 46.74
C VAL A 94 20.57 3.13 46.16
N LYS A 95 19.82 3.80 47.03
CA LYS A 95 19.17 5.07 46.71
C LYS A 95 20.27 6.12 46.47
N LYS A 96 20.68 6.32 45.22
CA LYS A 96 21.35 7.54 44.79
C LYS A 96 20.28 8.54 44.36
N SER A 97 19.88 9.39 45.29
CA SER A 97 19.28 10.68 44.97
C SER A 97 20.38 11.61 44.48
N LYS A 98 20.59 11.69 43.17
CA LYS A 98 21.25 12.84 42.57
C LYS A 98 20.65 13.02 41.19
N GLY A 99 20.13 14.22 40.96
CA GLY A 99 19.25 14.58 39.85
C GLY A 99 19.74 14.05 38.51
N LEU A 100 18.76 13.70 37.68
CA LEU A 100 18.96 13.55 36.25
C LEU A 100 19.56 14.86 35.76
N ASP A 101 20.83 14.85 35.39
CA ASP A 101 21.50 16.00 34.79
C ASP A 101 20.95 16.16 33.37
N LEU A 102 19.94 17.00 33.26
CA LEU A 102 19.28 17.35 32.00
C LEU A 102 20.11 18.34 31.18
N SER A 103 21.29 18.80 31.63
CA SER A 103 22.12 19.72 30.84
C SER A 103 22.58 19.09 29.53
N GLN A 104 22.69 17.76 29.46
CA GLN A 104 23.05 17.07 28.22
C GLN A 104 21.90 16.99 27.20
N LEU A 105 20.66 17.29 27.62
CA LEU A 105 19.52 17.43 26.70
C LEU A 105 19.34 18.87 26.20
N ASP A 106 19.96 19.84 26.88
CA ASP A 106 19.94 21.27 26.51
C ASP A 106 21.18 21.69 25.67
N ASP A 107 22.29 20.93 25.78
CA ASP A 107 23.55 21.22 25.06
C ASP A 107 23.60 20.66 23.63
N ASP A 108 22.69 19.73 23.25
CA ASP A 108 22.53 19.32 21.85
C ASP A 108 21.67 20.34 21.09
N GLY A 109 22.22 21.54 20.97
CA GLY A 109 22.00 22.39 19.81
C GLY A 109 20.58 22.92 19.65
N GLY A 110 20.18 23.76 20.60
CA GLY A 110 19.24 24.85 20.38
C GLY A 110 19.69 25.80 19.25
N LYS A 111 19.69 25.33 18.00
CA LYS A 111 19.09 26.15 16.96
C LYS A 111 17.65 26.23 17.40
N SER A 112 17.22 27.39 17.89
CA SER A 112 15.80 27.67 17.99
C SER A 112 15.22 27.34 16.62
N LEU A 113 14.65 26.14 16.48
CA LEU A 113 13.73 25.88 15.40
C LEU A 113 12.75 27.05 15.53
N PRO A 114 12.56 27.85 14.47
CA PRO A 114 11.63 28.96 14.54
C PRO A 114 10.38 28.40 15.20
N ALA A 115 9.93 28.99 16.31
CA ALA A 115 8.80 28.44 17.05
C ALA A 115 7.63 28.36 16.07
N LEU A 116 7.45 27.18 15.47
CA LEU A 116 6.48 26.98 14.39
C LEU A 116 5.15 27.07 15.09
N ASN A 117 4.44 28.17 14.86
CA ASN A 117 3.16 28.42 15.48
C ASN A 117 2.12 27.55 14.76
N ALA A 118 2.06 26.28 15.16
CA ALA A 118 1.08 25.33 14.68
C ALA A 118 -0.27 25.52 15.40
N SER A 119 -0.85 26.72 15.32
CA SER A 119 -2.19 26.98 15.83
C SER A 119 -3.21 26.38 14.87
N GLY A 120 -3.77 25.22 15.22
CA GLY A 120 -4.77 24.50 14.41
C GLY A 120 -4.27 23.18 13.82
N ILE A 121 -5.22 22.31 13.44
CA ILE A 121 -4.93 20.94 12.98
C ILE A 121 -4.12 20.95 11.68
N ASP A 122 -4.50 21.80 10.72
CA ASP A 122 -3.83 21.86 9.42
C ASP A 122 -2.37 22.35 9.54
N ASN A 123 -2.14 23.35 10.40
CA ASN A 123 -0.80 23.86 10.69
C ASN A 123 0.05 22.83 11.47
N ALA A 124 -0.56 22.01 12.33
CA ALA A 124 0.13 20.91 13.00
C ALA A 124 0.51 19.77 12.03
N LEU A 125 -0.35 19.46 11.06
CA LEU A 125 -0.07 18.48 10.01
C LEU A 125 1.05 18.96 9.08
N ASP A 126 1.06 20.25 8.74
CA ASP A 126 2.16 20.88 8.01
C ASP A 126 3.48 20.80 8.77
N ALA A 127 3.48 21.17 10.06
CA ALA A 127 4.67 21.09 10.91
C ALA A 127 5.18 19.64 11.00
N LEU A 128 4.26 18.66 11.07
CA LEU A 128 4.59 17.24 11.02
C LEU A 128 5.18 16.84 9.65
N SER A 129 4.67 17.40 8.56
CA SER A 129 5.18 17.12 7.20
C SER A 129 6.60 17.65 6.98
N LEU A 130 6.98 18.73 7.66
CA LEU A 130 8.34 19.29 7.61
C LEU A 130 9.35 18.44 8.38
N THR A 131 8.97 17.93 9.56
CA THR A 131 9.83 17.08 10.42
C THR A 131 9.88 15.63 9.95
N SER A 132 8.79 15.13 9.37
CA SER A 132 8.76 13.82 8.73
C SER A 132 9.66 13.82 7.51
N ARG A 133 10.76 13.06 7.57
CA ARG A 133 11.59 12.73 6.40
C ARG A 133 10.90 11.73 5.46
N ALA A 134 9.56 11.78 5.37
CA ALA A 134 8.84 11.06 4.34
C ALA A 134 9.24 11.70 3.00
N ASP A 135 9.88 10.93 2.14
CA ASP A 135 10.21 11.33 0.78
C ASP A 135 8.89 11.63 0.04
N THR A 136 8.44 12.89 0.09
CA THR A 136 7.38 13.43 -0.74
C THR A 136 7.91 13.52 -2.16
N LYS A 137 8.03 12.35 -2.80
CA LYS A 137 8.58 12.22 -4.13
C LYS A 137 7.68 12.95 -5.11
N ILE A 138 8.10 14.18 -5.46
CA ILE A 138 7.39 15.01 -6.42
C ILE A 138 7.24 14.22 -7.72
N ASP A 139 6.00 14.07 -8.17
CA ASP A 139 5.68 13.31 -9.36
C ASP A 139 5.99 14.12 -10.62
N ARG A 140 6.54 13.44 -11.63
CA ARG A 140 6.81 14.00 -12.96
C ARG A 140 5.65 13.75 -13.93
N HIS A 141 4.75 12.81 -13.61
CA HIS A 141 3.65 12.39 -14.49
C HIS A 141 2.31 12.28 -13.76
N PRO A 142 1.74 13.41 -13.32
CA PRO A 142 0.42 13.43 -12.71
C PRO A 142 -0.67 12.85 -13.64
N GLU A 143 -0.56 13.06 -14.97
CA GLU A 143 -1.50 12.51 -15.95
C GLU A 143 -1.59 10.97 -15.93
N ARG A 144 -0.46 10.28 -15.69
CA ARG A 144 -0.43 8.81 -15.65
C ARG A 144 -1.08 8.28 -14.38
N ARG A 145 -0.98 9.02 -13.28
CA ARG A 145 -1.57 8.64 -11.98
C ARG A 145 -3.03 9.04 -11.86
N TYR A 146 -3.48 10.06 -12.59
CA TYR A 146 -4.85 10.55 -12.54
C TYR A 146 -5.87 9.42 -12.75
N LYS A 147 -5.69 8.56 -13.75
CA LYS A 147 -6.63 7.46 -14.02
C LYS A 147 -6.71 6.46 -12.87
N ALA A 148 -5.56 6.11 -12.28
CA ALA A 148 -5.52 5.16 -11.16
C ALA A 148 -6.09 5.78 -9.87
N ALA A 149 -5.73 7.03 -9.58
CA ALA A 149 -6.25 7.77 -8.44
C ALA A 149 -7.76 8.00 -8.54
N TYR A 150 -8.24 8.36 -9.73
CA TYR A 150 -9.68 8.52 -10.00
C TYR A 150 -10.43 7.21 -9.84
N ALA A 151 -9.91 6.09 -10.36
CA ALA A 151 -10.54 4.77 -10.19
C ALA A 151 -10.63 4.35 -8.71
N ALA A 152 -9.54 4.53 -7.95
CA ALA A 152 -9.53 4.23 -6.52
C ALA A 152 -10.51 5.11 -5.73
N PHE A 153 -10.59 6.40 -6.06
CA PHE A 153 -11.56 7.32 -5.46
C PHE A 153 -12.99 6.98 -5.86
N GLU A 154 -13.22 6.63 -7.12
CA GLU A 154 -14.54 6.29 -7.66
C GLU A 154 -15.11 5.05 -6.97
N GLU A 155 -14.34 3.99 -6.83
CA GLU A 155 -14.78 2.76 -6.16
C GLU A 155 -15.10 3.01 -4.68
N ARG A 156 -14.23 3.74 -3.96
CA ARG A 156 -14.45 4.09 -2.56
C ARG A 156 -15.69 4.95 -2.38
N ARG A 157 -15.83 6.03 -3.16
CA ARG A 157 -16.96 6.95 -3.03
C ARG A 157 -18.27 6.36 -3.51
N LEU A 158 -18.25 5.50 -4.51
CA LEU A 158 -19.46 4.82 -4.97
C LEU A 158 -19.98 3.88 -3.88
N ALA A 159 -19.10 3.14 -3.21
CA ALA A 159 -19.48 2.31 -2.06
C ALA A 159 -20.06 3.14 -0.90
N GLU A 160 -19.43 4.27 -0.57
CA GLU A 160 -19.94 5.22 0.45
C GLU A 160 -21.31 5.80 0.04
N MET A 161 -21.48 6.23 -1.21
CA MET A 161 -22.76 6.76 -1.72
C MET A 161 -23.89 5.73 -1.72
N GLU A 162 -23.57 4.44 -1.87
CA GLU A 162 -24.53 3.34 -1.77
C GLU A 162 -24.89 3.02 -0.32
N ALA A 163 -23.92 3.06 0.59
CA ALA A 163 -24.14 2.87 2.02
C ALA A 163 -24.94 4.01 2.67
N ASP A 164 -24.59 5.25 2.35
CA ASP A 164 -25.25 6.46 2.90
C ASP A 164 -26.60 6.74 2.24
N GLY A 165 -26.93 6.04 1.15
CA GLY A 165 -28.15 6.25 0.38
C GLY A 165 -28.19 7.59 -0.39
N SER A 166 -27.12 8.39 -0.36
CA SER A 166 -27.02 9.66 -1.09
C SER A 166 -27.04 9.49 -2.61
N GLY A 167 -26.73 8.28 -3.09
CA GLY A 167 -26.90 7.85 -4.48
C GLY A 167 -28.26 7.25 -4.81
N ALA A 168 -29.20 7.14 -3.87
CA ALA A 168 -30.51 6.57 -4.15
C ALA A 168 -31.26 7.40 -5.20
N GLY A 169 -31.79 6.75 -6.23
CA GLY A 169 -32.51 7.40 -7.34
C GLY A 169 -31.64 8.05 -8.42
N LEU A 170 -30.32 8.15 -8.23
CA LEU A 170 -29.41 8.65 -9.26
C LEU A 170 -28.92 7.52 -10.18
N ARG A 171 -28.89 7.79 -11.49
CA ARG A 171 -28.29 6.88 -12.47
C ARG A 171 -26.77 6.81 -12.23
N LEU A 172 -26.16 5.66 -12.53
CA LEU A 172 -24.72 5.44 -12.37
C LEU A 172 -23.87 6.57 -12.97
N ASN A 173 -24.21 7.05 -14.17
CA ASN A 173 -23.48 8.16 -14.81
C ASN A 173 -23.55 9.46 -14.00
N GLN A 174 -24.69 9.78 -13.39
CA GLN A 174 -24.85 10.98 -12.56
C GLN A 174 -24.06 10.86 -11.25
N LYS A 175 -24.01 9.66 -10.66
CA LYS A 175 -23.15 9.38 -9.50
C LYS A 175 -21.68 9.61 -9.85
N LYS A 176 -21.23 9.03 -10.96
CA LYS A 176 -19.85 9.20 -11.47
C LYS A 176 -19.50 10.66 -11.74
N GLU A 177 -20.41 11.44 -12.32
CA GLU A 177 -20.19 12.88 -12.53
C GLU A 177 -20.06 13.68 -11.23
N ARG A 178 -20.86 13.35 -10.20
CA ARG A 178 -20.73 13.98 -8.87
C ARG A 178 -19.40 13.61 -8.21
N ILE A 179 -19.07 12.32 -8.21
CA ILE A 179 -17.80 11.80 -7.69
C ILE A 179 -16.61 12.45 -8.42
N LYS A 180 -16.69 12.62 -9.75
CA LYS A 180 -15.64 13.30 -10.51
C LYS A 180 -15.44 14.75 -10.10
N LYS A 181 -16.53 15.51 -9.88
CA LYS A 181 -16.44 16.89 -9.38
C LYS A 181 -15.85 16.97 -7.97
N GLU A 182 -16.16 16.00 -7.12
CA GLU A 182 -15.54 15.88 -5.80
C GLU A 182 -14.05 15.54 -5.91
N PHE A 183 -13.70 14.61 -6.81
CA PHE A 183 -12.32 14.22 -7.05
C PHE A 183 -11.47 15.38 -7.58
N GLU A 184 -12.00 16.18 -8.51
CA GLU A 184 -11.29 17.36 -9.04
C GLU A 184 -10.89 18.35 -7.94
N ARG A 185 -11.65 18.44 -6.85
CA ARG A 185 -11.38 19.29 -5.69
C ARG A 185 -10.60 18.59 -4.57
N SER A 186 -10.57 17.26 -4.57
CA SER A 186 -9.92 16.47 -3.54
C SER A 186 -8.40 16.59 -3.61
N GLU A 187 -7.75 16.51 -2.46
CA GLU A 187 -6.29 16.41 -2.34
C GLU A 187 -5.74 15.08 -2.89
N GLU A 188 -6.61 14.09 -3.13
CA GLU A 188 -6.25 12.81 -3.75
C GLU A 188 -6.01 12.93 -5.26
N ASN A 189 -6.43 14.03 -5.89
CA ASN A 189 -6.13 14.32 -7.28
C ASN A 189 -4.63 14.65 -7.45
N PRO A 190 -3.86 13.86 -8.23
CA PRO A 190 -2.44 14.13 -8.46
C PRO A 190 -2.15 15.51 -9.06
N PHE A 191 -3.12 16.15 -9.73
CA PHE A 191 -2.96 17.51 -10.27
C PHE A 191 -3.04 18.61 -9.21
N ASN A 192 -3.66 18.34 -8.05
CA ASN A 192 -3.73 19.31 -6.95
C ASN A 192 -2.45 19.26 -6.08
N LYS A 193 -1.56 18.29 -6.32
CA LYS A 193 -0.27 18.14 -5.66
C LYS A 193 0.83 18.84 -6.48
N PRO A 194 1.92 19.30 -5.85
CA PRO A 194 3.04 19.89 -6.58
C PRO A 194 3.62 18.85 -7.55
N SER A 195 3.79 19.24 -8.81
CA SER A 195 4.43 18.44 -9.86
C SER A 195 5.56 19.21 -10.52
N VAL A 196 6.48 18.48 -11.16
CA VAL A 196 7.54 19.05 -12.00
C VAL A 196 7.38 18.65 -13.45
N ARG A 197 8.11 19.36 -14.33
CA ARG A 197 8.26 18.96 -15.73
C ARG A 197 8.90 17.58 -15.85
N TYR A 198 8.56 16.89 -16.94
CA TYR A 198 9.03 15.52 -17.19
C TYR A 198 10.56 15.42 -17.31
N ASP A 199 11.15 16.38 -18.01
CA ASP A 199 12.57 16.51 -18.33
C ASP A 199 13.38 17.19 -17.22
N ALA A 200 12.75 17.49 -16.08
CA ALA A 200 13.40 18.20 -14.98
C ALA A 200 14.60 17.42 -14.41
N SER A 201 15.66 18.15 -14.12
CA SER A 201 16.88 17.60 -13.53
C SER A 201 16.67 17.23 -12.05
N LYS A 202 17.60 16.46 -11.48
CA LYS A 202 17.54 16.12 -10.04
C LYS A 202 17.66 17.36 -9.15
N GLU A 203 18.40 18.37 -9.60
CA GLU A 203 18.55 19.64 -8.89
C GLU A 203 17.27 20.46 -8.93
N GLU A 204 16.58 20.53 -10.07
CA GLU A 204 15.29 21.22 -10.19
C GLU A 204 14.20 20.55 -9.33
N LEU A 205 14.23 19.22 -9.22
CA LEU A 205 13.36 18.51 -8.28
C LEU A 205 13.63 18.89 -6.82
N ALA A 206 14.90 18.98 -6.43
CA ALA A 206 15.28 19.38 -5.08
C ALA A 206 14.90 20.84 -4.82
N GLN A 207 15.13 21.74 -5.78
CA GLN A 207 14.72 23.14 -5.69
C GLN A 207 13.20 23.28 -5.51
N ARG A 208 12.39 22.53 -6.28
CA ARG A 208 10.93 22.54 -6.12
C ARG A 208 10.48 21.96 -4.78
N GLN A 209 11.16 20.95 -4.26
CA GLN A 209 10.91 20.46 -2.89
C GLN A 209 11.26 21.50 -1.82
N GLU A 210 12.38 22.21 -1.99
CA GLU A 210 12.80 23.27 -1.08
C GLU A 210 11.87 24.49 -1.14
N GLU A 211 11.40 24.88 -2.32
CA GLU A 211 10.40 25.95 -2.49
C GLU A 211 9.11 25.62 -1.75
N GLU A 212 8.60 24.39 -1.88
CA GLU A 212 7.41 23.95 -1.16
C GLU A 212 7.65 23.88 0.35
N ARG A 213 8.80 23.35 0.80
CA ARG A 213 9.18 23.37 2.23
C ARG A 213 9.24 24.79 2.77
N LYS A 214 9.89 25.71 2.06
CA LYS A 214 9.98 27.14 2.43
C LYS A 214 8.61 27.80 2.48
N LYS A 215 7.70 27.45 1.56
CA LYS A 215 6.32 27.96 1.56
C LYS A 215 5.53 27.49 2.78
N ILE A 216 5.69 26.23 3.17
CA ILE A 216 5.08 25.67 4.37
C ILE A 216 5.69 26.31 5.63
N GLU A 217 7.02 26.43 5.69
CA GLU A 217 7.74 27.12 6.76
C GLU A 217 7.28 28.57 6.90
N ALA A 218 7.11 29.30 5.79
CA ALA A 218 6.60 30.68 5.81
C ALA A 218 5.16 30.77 6.34
N ARG A 219 4.30 29.80 6.01
CA ARG A 219 2.94 29.70 6.57
C ARG A 219 2.95 29.50 8.07
N LEU A 220 3.85 28.66 8.58
CA LEU A 220 3.98 28.34 10.01
C LEU A 220 4.77 29.37 10.82
N ALA A 221 5.60 30.17 10.15
CA ALA A 221 6.35 31.27 10.76
C ALA A 221 5.49 32.53 10.94
N SER A 222 4.39 32.66 10.19
CA SER A 222 3.40 33.71 10.43
C SER A 222 2.56 33.35 11.68
N PRO A 223 2.48 34.24 12.69
CA PRO A 223 1.69 34.01 13.90
C PRO A 223 0.17 34.09 13.67
#